data_AF-A0AAD5SXK6-F1
#
_entry.id   AF-A0AAD5SXK6-F1
#
_cell.length_a   1.000
_cell.length_b   1.000
_cell.length_c   1.000
_cell.angle_alpha   90.00
_cell.angle_beta   90.00
_cell.angle_gamma   90.00
#
_symmetry.space_group_name_H-M   'P 1'
#
loop_
_entity.id
_entity.type
_entity.pdbx_description
1 polymer ?
#
loop_
_entity_poly.entity_id
_entity_poly.type
_entity_poly.pdbx_seq_one_letter_code
_entity_poly.pdbx_strand_id
1 'polypeptide(L)'
;MLAFVIDGLKRDIQEFWGVESLSSVCNNFSYLALVLPTGLHHTGLEVIKSIFVETGLEIKGVVKNGVAATMAYNINTKDIVIYDLGATNFDAFVDNVDDFGNHNILSHKSNTNLGGNNFIQQIITHFLNSFQKTMGRSCGLVPKSKQRLETAVTVAMNQLNIEPVTTIALPEICSNGGRRRSTEKTVWACQSKI
;
A
#
# COMPACT_ATOMS: atom_id res chain seq x y z
N MET A 1 -17.94 -8.57 2.64
CA MET A 1 -16.96 -7.72 1.90
C MET A 1 -15.62 -8.43 1.78
N LEU A 2 -14.96 -8.86 2.87
CA LEU A 2 -13.67 -9.57 2.81
C LEU A 2 -13.75 -10.91 2.05
N ALA A 3 -14.80 -11.70 2.27
CA ALA A 3 -15.06 -12.93 1.50
C ALA A 3 -15.11 -12.67 -0.01
N PHE A 4 -15.79 -11.60 -0.45
CA PHE A 4 -15.84 -11.21 -1.87
C PHE A 4 -14.47 -10.87 -2.46
N VAL A 5 -13.59 -10.24 -1.67
CA VAL A 5 -12.20 -9.96 -2.10
C VAL A 5 -11.40 -11.25 -2.22
N ILE A 6 -11.54 -12.17 -1.25
CA ILE A 6 -10.85 -13.46 -1.26
C ILE A 6 -11.36 -14.34 -2.41
N ASP A 7 -12.67 -14.35 -2.68
CA ASP A 7 -13.25 -15.04 -3.84
C ASP A 7 -12.73 -14.47 -5.16
N GLY A 8 -12.59 -13.14 -5.25
CA GLY A 8 -11.97 -12.46 -6.38
C GLY A 8 -10.52 -12.92 -6.58
N LEU A 9 -9.71 -12.86 -5.52
CA LEU A 9 -8.32 -13.35 -5.55
C LEU A 9 -8.23 -14.82 -5.95
N LYS A 10 -9.15 -15.65 -5.44
CA LYS A 10 -9.23 -17.06 -5.79
C LYS A 10 -9.44 -17.25 -7.29
N ARG A 11 -10.39 -16.53 -7.88
CA ARG A 11 -10.65 -16.57 -9.32
C ARG A 11 -9.43 -16.10 -10.13
N ASP A 12 -8.77 -15.03 -9.70
CA ASP A 12 -7.60 -14.50 -10.41
C ASP A 12 -6.43 -15.50 -10.40
N ILE A 13 -6.20 -16.20 -9.27
CA ILE A 13 -5.21 -17.28 -9.19
C ILE A 13 -5.60 -18.45 -10.09
N GLN A 14 -6.87 -18.84 -10.09
CA GLN A 14 -7.38 -19.92 -10.93
C GLN A 14 -7.18 -19.63 -12.42
N GLU A 15 -7.47 -18.40 -12.83
CA GLU A 15 -7.27 -17.94 -14.21
C GLU A 15 -5.79 -17.92 -14.57
N PHE A 16 -4.92 -17.38 -13.70
CA PHE A 16 -3.48 -17.34 -13.91
C PHE A 16 -2.86 -18.72 -14.14
N TRP A 17 -3.29 -19.72 -13.36
CA TRP A 17 -2.80 -21.10 -13.45
C TRP A 17 -3.61 -21.99 -14.41
N GLY A 18 -4.69 -21.48 -15.01
CA GLY A 18 -5.56 -22.24 -15.91
C GLY A 18 -6.28 -23.43 -15.24
N VAL A 19 -6.69 -23.28 -13.98
CA VAL A 19 -7.32 -24.36 -13.19
C VAL A 19 -8.78 -24.08 -12.83
N GLU A 20 -9.61 -25.12 -12.79
CA GLU A 20 -11.02 -24.98 -12.40
C GLU A 20 -11.24 -24.91 -10.88
N SER A 21 -10.27 -25.34 -10.08
CA SER A 21 -10.31 -25.24 -8.62
C SER A 21 -8.92 -25.04 -8.05
N LEU A 22 -8.79 -24.16 -7.06
CA LEU A 22 -7.53 -24.04 -6.31
C LEU A 22 -7.15 -25.32 -5.59
N SER A 23 -8.09 -26.21 -5.25
CA SER A 23 -7.72 -27.52 -4.70
C SER A 23 -6.86 -28.35 -5.66
N SER A 24 -7.00 -28.18 -6.98
CA SER A 24 -6.14 -28.87 -7.96
C SER A 24 -4.71 -28.33 -7.99
N VAL A 25 -4.54 -27.05 -7.67
CA VAL A 25 -3.25 -26.39 -7.46
C VAL A 25 -2.72 -26.83 -6.10
N CYS A 26 -3.46 -26.53 -5.03
CA CYS A 26 -3.11 -26.76 -3.63
C CYS A 26 -2.91 -28.23 -3.24
N ASN A 27 -3.54 -29.22 -3.88
CA ASN A 27 -3.27 -30.63 -3.61
C ASN A 27 -1.80 -31.01 -3.90
N ASN A 28 -1.12 -30.24 -4.76
CA ASN A 28 0.31 -30.38 -5.03
C ASN A 28 1.19 -29.39 -4.24
N PHE A 29 0.60 -28.42 -3.53
CA PHE A 29 1.33 -27.48 -2.68
C PHE A 29 1.12 -27.80 -1.21
N SER A 30 2.19 -28.20 -0.53
CA SER A 30 2.14 -28.49 0.90
C SER A 30 1.95 -27.24 1.78
N TYR A 31 2.05 -26.01 1.23
CA TYR A 31 2.06 -24.76 1.99
C TYR A 31 1.41 -23.59 1.24
N LEU A 32 0.37 -22.98 1.84
CA LEU A 32 -0.08 -21.62 1.55
C LEU A 32 0.43 -20.69 2.65
N ALA A 33 1.28 -19.72 2.28
CA ALA A 33 1.78 -18.69 3.17
C ALA A 33 1.05 -17.37 2.90
N LEU A 34 0.46 -16.77 3.93
CA LEU A 34 -0.10 -15.43 3.84
C LEU A 34 0.88 -14.40 4.38
N VAL A 35 1.13 -13.37 3.59
CA VAL A 35 1.90 -12.20 4.03
C VAL A 35 0.92 -11.13 4.48
N LEU A 36 0.96 -10.76 5.76
CA LEU A 36 -0.01 -9.84 6.37
C LEU A 36 0.69 -8.68 7.11
N PRO A 37 0.01 -7.52 7.24
CA PRO A 37 0.51 -6.41 8.04
C PRO A 37 0.78 -6.83 9.48
N THR A 38 1.85 -6.32 10.05
CA THR A 38 2.31 -6.78 11.38
C THR A 38 1.45 -6.25 12.51
N GLY A 39 0.80 -5.11 12.31
CA GLY A 39 -0.18 -4.54 13.23
C GLY A 39 -1.54 -5.26 13.25
N LEU A 40 -1.73 -6.33 12.48
CA LEU A 40 -2.99 -7.07 12.45
C LEU A 40 -3.25 -7.77 13.80
N HIS A 41 -4.35 -7.42 14.46
CA HIS A 41 -4.76 -8.05 15.72
C HIS A 41 -5.14 -9.52 15.53
N HIS A 42 -4.94 -10.32 16.59
CA HIS A 42 -5.26 -11.74 16.62
C HIS A 42 -6.69 -12.06 16.14
N THR A 43 -7.69 -11.29 16.56
CA THR A 43 -9.08 -11.47 16.13
C THR A 43 -9.26 -11.30 14.63
N GLY A 44 -8.60 -10.31 14.02
CA GLY A 44 -8.61 -10.10 12.58
C GLY A 44 -7.92 -11.24 11.83
N LEU A 45 -6.82 -11.76 12.37
CA LEU A 45 -6.12 -12.90 11.79
C LEU A 45 -6.99 -14.16 11.75
N GLU A 46 -7.69 -14.47 12.84
CA GLU A 46 -8.56 -15.64 12.90
C GLU A 46 -9.76 -15.54 11.95
N VAL A 47 -10.31 -14.33 11.78
CA VAL A 47 -11.36 -14.07 10.76
C VAL A 47 -10.82 -14.27 9.35
N ILE A 48 -9.61 -13.80 9.05
CA ILE A 48 -8.99 -14.05 7.74
C ILE A 48 -8.82 -15.55 7.54
N LYS A 49 -8.26 -16.25 8.53
CA LYS A 49 -8.05 -17.70 8.44
C LYS A 49 -9.35 -18.47 8.20
N SER A 50 -10.42 -18.14 8.92
CA SER A 50 -11.71 -18.81 8.75
C SER A 50 -12.27 -18.63 7.34
N ILE A 51 -12.16 -17.43 6.75
CA ILE A 51 -12.63 -17.18 5.39
C ILE A 51 -11.83 -17.98 4.37
N PHE A 52 -10.50 -18.07 4.51
CA PHE A 52 -9.69 -18.89 3.62
C PHE A 52 -10.08 -20.37 3.68
N VAL A 53 -10.30 -20.90 4.90
CA VAL A 53 -10.79 -22.28 5.08
C VAL A 53 -12.14 -22.49 4.39
N GLU A 54 -13.09 -21.56 4.54
CA GLU A 54 -14.40 -21.62 3.86
C GLU A 54 -14.27 -21.64 2.32
N THR A 55 -13.24 -21.02 1.76
CA THR A 55 -12.98 -21.01 0.31
C THR A 55 -12.20 -22.23 -0.22
N GLY A 56 -11.85 -23.17 0.67
CA GLY A 56 -11.10 -24.38 0.35
C GLY A 56 -9.58 -24.19 0.35
N LEU A 57 -9.08 -23.12 1.00
CA LEU A 57 -7.67 -22.80 1.12
C LEU A 57 -7.20 -22.95 2.57
N GLU A 58 -6.42 -24.00 2.85
CA GLU A 58 -5.84 -24.19 4.18
C GLU A 58 -4.55 -23.37 4.32
N ILE A 59 -4.53 -22.41 5.24
CA ILE A 59 -3.34 -21.62 5.54
C ILE A 59 -2.42 -22.43 6.44
N LYS A 60 -1.22 -22.74 5.95
CA LYS A 60 -0.22 -23.51 6.69
C LYS A 60 0.71 -22.64 7.51
N GLY A 61 0.83 -21.36 7.17
CA GLY A 61 1.64 -20.40 7.90
C GLY A 61 1.30 -18.96 7.57
N VAL A 62 1.60 -18.06 8.49
CA VAL A 62 1.47 -16.62 8.32
C VAL A 62 2.86 -16.02 8.46
N VAL A 63 3.31 -15.31 7.45
CA VAL A 63 4.62 -14.65 7.43
C VAL A 63 4.39 -13.16 7.60
N LYS A 64 5.14 -12.52 8.48
CA LYS A 64 5.12 -11.06 8.61
C LYS A 64 5.78 -10.45 7.39
N ASN A 65 5.26 -9.34 6.87
CA ASN A 65 5.82 -8.64 5.69
C ASN A 65 7.34 -8.47 5.76
N GLY A 66 7.89 -8.01 6.90
CA GLY A 66 9.33 -7.80 7.05
C GLY A 66 10.16 -9.07 6.85
N VAL A 67 9.72 -10.19 7.43
CA VAL A 67 10.40 -11.50 7.28
C VAL A 67 10.26 -12.03 5.86
N ALA A 68 9.09 -11.87 5.24
CA ALA A 68 8.92 -12.24 3.84
C ALA A 68 9.87 -11.46 2.92
N ALA A 69 10.13 -10.19 3.23
CA ALA A 69 11.07 -9.38 2.47
C ALA A 69 12.50 -9.91 2.60
N THR A 70 13.00 -10.18 3.81
CA THR A 70 14.38 -10.70 3.98
C THR A 70 14.57 -12.06 3.33
N MET A 71 13.57 -12.95 3.43
CA MET A 71 13.55 -14.23 2.71
C MET A 71 13.59 -14.02 1.19
N ALA A 72 12.80 -13.09 0.63
CA ALA A 72 12.74 -12.84 -0.81
C ALA A 72 14.03 -12.23 -1.38
N TYR A 73 14.72 -11.37 -0.62
CA TYR A 73 15.99 -10.79 -1.02
C TYR A 73 17.20 -11.71 -0.76
N ASN A 74 16.99 -12.90 -0.18
CA ASN A 74 18.03 -13.86 0.18
C ASN A 74 19.18 -13.20 0.97
N ILE A 75 18.82 -12.32 1.91
CA ILE A 75 19.78 -11.55 2.70
C ILE A 75 20.32 -12.45 3.81
N ASN A 76 21.56 -12.93 3.63
CA ASN A 76 22.25 -13.79 4.59
C ASN A 76 23.23 -13.02 5.49
N THR A 77 22.96 -11.73 5.73
CA THR A 77 23.75 -10.92 6.66
C THR A 77 23.21 -11.06 8.07
N LYS A 78 24.10 -11.13 9.06
CA LYS A 78 23.71 -11.35 10.46
C LYS A 78 22.74 -10.31 10.99
N ASP A 79 22.92 -9.01 10.69
CA ASP A 79 22.08 -7.95 11.24
C ASP A 79 21.37 -7.18 10.13
N ILE A 80 20.04 -7.16 10.17
CA ILE A 80 19.19 -6.55 9.15
C ILE A 80 18.24 -5.57 9.81
N VAL A 81 18.14 -4.37 9.24
CA VAL A 81 17.07 -3.42 9.54
C VAL A 81 16.12 -3.36 8.36
N ILE A 82 14.84 -3.61 8.62
CA ILE A 82 13.81 -3.63 7.59
C ILE A 82 12.85 -2.49 7.85
N TYR A 83 12.64 -1.65 6.84
CA TYR A 83 11.62 -0.62 6.83
C TYR A 83 10.54 -0.99 5.80
N ASP A 84 9.37 -1.41 6.28
CA ASP A 84 8.19 -1.69 5.46
C ASP A 84 7.22 -0.51 5.55
N LEU A 85 7.18 0.29 4.47
CA LEU A 85 6.31 1.45 4.35
C LEU A 85 5.17 1.15 3.37
N GLY A 86 4.02 0.76 3.92
CA GLY A 86 2.80 0.54 3.17
C GLY A 86 1.98 1.82 2.94
N ALA A 87 0.79 1.66 2.37
CA ALA A 87 -0.14 2.77 2.16
C ALA A 87 -0.65 3.40 3.47
N THR A 88 -0.84 2.57 4.51
CA THR A 88 -1.43 2.98 5.79
C THR A 88 -0.53 2.76 7.00
N ASN A 89 0.40 1.81 6.90
CA ASN A 89 1.22 1.36 8.03
C ASN A 89 2.70 1.46 7.70
N PHE A 90 3.48 1.74 8.74
CA PHE A 90 4.93 1.69 8.71
C PHE A 90 5.42 0.73 9.79
N ASP A 91 6.12 -0.32 9.38
CA ASP A 91 6.72 -1.31 10.26
C ASP A 91 8.26 -1.22 10.16
N ALA A 92 8.92 -1.16 11.31
CA ALA A 92 10.37 -1.21 11.44
C ALA A 92 10.78 -2.46 12.22
N PHE A 93 11.71 -3.23 11.67
CA PHE A 93 12.22 -4.46 12.27
C PHE A 93 13.73 -4.39 12.41
N VAL A 94 14.23 -4.95 13.51
CA VAL A 94 15.63 -5.37 13.65
C VAL A 94 15.59 -6.89 13.69
N ASP A 95 16.19 -7.51 12.68
CA ASP A 95 16.22 -8.94 12.47
C ASP A 95 17.66 -9.43 12.52
N ASN A 96 17.85 -10.61 13.10
CA ASN A 96 19.13 -11.28 13.15
C ASN A 96 19.01 -12.65 12.49
N VAL A 97 19.86 -12.92 11.50
CA VAL A 97 19.88 -14.20 10.79
C VAL A 97 21.03 -15.04 11.33
N ASP A 98 20.71 -16.23 11.84
CA ASP A 98 21.72 -17.15 12.36
C ASP A 98 22.47 -17.90 11.24
N ASP A 99 23.48 -18.68 11.62
CA ASP A 99 24.33 -19.41 10.65
C ASP A 99 23.56 -20.53 9.91
N PHE A 100 22.35 -20.88 10.35
CA PHE A 100 21.44 -21.84 9.69
C PHE A 100 20.38 -21.14 8.83
N GLY A 101 20.39 -19.81 8.74
CA GLY A 101 19.41 -19.01 8.00
C GLY A 101 18.10 -18.80 8.75
N ASN A 102 18.04 -19.06 10.06
CA ASN A 102 16.84 -18.78 10.84
C ASN A 102 16.77 -17.28 11.18
N HIS A 103 15.61 -16.70 10.94
CA HIS A 103 15.31 -15.30 11.29
C HIS A 103 14.92 -15.19 12.76
N ASN A 104 15.58 -14.27 13.48
CA ASN A 104 15.29 -13.93 14.86
C ASN A 104 15.02 -12.43 14.97
N ILE A 105 13.74 -12.07 15.04
CA ILE A 105 13.31 -10.67 15.20
C ILE A 105 13.71 -10.19 16.60
N LEU A 106 14.77 -9.39 16.67
CA LEU A 106 15.27 -8.78 17.91
C LEU A 106 14.34 -7.67 18.40
N SER A 107 13.79 -6.88 17.48
CA SER A 107 12.88 -5.79 17.81
C SER A 107 11.92 -5.50 16.66
N HIS A 108 10.70 -5.09 16.99
CA HIS A 108 9.71 -4.63 16.02
C HIS A 108 8.91 -3.47 16.61
N LYS A 109 8.66 -2.45 15.77
CA LYS A 109 7.74 -1.36 16.08
C LYS A 109 6.87 -1.05 14.88
N SER A 110 5.59 -0.82 15.13
CA SER A 110 4.60 -0.48 14.12
C SER A 110 3.99 0.89 14.37
N ASN A 111 3.71 1.63 13.30
CA ASN A 111 2.86 2.81 13.30
C ASN A 111 1.74 2.64 12.26
N THR A 112 0.52 2.40 12.75
CA THR A 112 -0.66 2.14 11.91
C THR A 112 -1.31 3.38 11.30
N ASN A 113 -0.73 4.56 11.56
CA ASN A 113 -1.19 5.86 11.05
C ASN A 113 -0.14 6.57 10.21
N LEU A 114 0.87 5.85 9.72
CA LEU A 114 1.95 6.37 8.90
C LEU A 114 2.13 5.49 7.65
N GLY A 115 1.91 6.05 6.47
CA GLY A 115 2.10 5.37 5.19
C GLY A 115 1.94 6.31 4.00
N GLY A 116 1.88 5.73 2.80
CA GLY A 116 1.62 6.42 1.52
C GLY A 116 0.51 7.48 1.59
N ASN A 117 -0.59 7.16 2.28
CA ASN A 117 -1.74 8.05 2.43
C ASN A 117 -1.38 9.35 3.15
N ASN A 118 -0.47 9.33 4.13
CA ASN A 118 -0.05 10.55 4.83
C ASN A 118 0.72 11.48 3.89
N PHE A 119 1.59 10.94 3.03
CA PHE A 119 2.31 11.72 2.02
C PHE A 119 1.35 12.35 1.02
N ILE A 120 0.38 11.57 0.52
CA ILE A 120 -0.68 12.07 -0.37
C ILE A 120 -1.43 13.23 0.32
N GLN A 121 -1.87 13.08 1.57
CA GLN A 121 -2.58 14.14 2.28
C GLN A 121 -1.73 15.39 2.51
N GLN A 122 -0.43 15.26 2.77
CA GLN A 122 0.48 16.41 2.88
C GLN A 122 0.62 17.15 1.54
N ILE A 123 0.77 16.42 0.43
CA ILE A 123 0.84 17.00 -0.91
C ILE A 123 -0.46 17.73 -1.25
N ILE A 124 -1.60 17.11 -0.98
CA ILE A 124 -2.93 17.72 -1.17
C ILE A 124 -3.05 19.01 -0.35
N THR A 125 -2.69 18.97 0.93
CA THR A 125 -2.72 20.14 1.81
C THR A 125 -1.85 21.27 1.25
N HIS A 126 -0.63 20.95 0.82
CA HIS A 126 0.27 21.92 0.21
C HIS A 126 -0.30 22.51 -1.10
N PHE A 127 -0.89 21.67 -1.95
CA PHE A 127 -1.51 22.06 -3.19
C PHE A 127 -2.70 23.01 -2.97
N LEU A 128 -3.59 22.69 -2.03
CA LEU A 128 -4.75 23.52 -1.69
C LEU A 128 -4.36 24.84 -1.04
N ASN A 129 -3.37 24.84 -0.16
CA ASN A 129 -2.83 26.06 0.41
C ASN A 129 -2.22 26.98 -0.67
N SER A 130 -1.51 26.40 -1.64
CA SER A 130 -0.98 27.15 -2.79
C SER A 130 -2.12 27.75 -3.64
N PHE A 131 -3.12 26.92 -3.96
CA PHE A 131 -4.28 27.34 -4.75
C PHE A 131 -5.08 28.47 -4.07
N GLN A 132 -5.30 28.35 -2.75
CA GLN A 132 -5.99 29.37 -1.97
C GLN A 132 -5.22 30.70 -1.94
N LYS A 133 -3.89 30.67 -1.82
CA LYS A 133 -3.05 31.89 -1.88
C LYS A 133 -3.19 32.58 -3.23
N THR A 134 -3.16 31.83 -4.34
CA THR A 134 -3.31 32.39 -5.68
C THR A 134 -4.71 32.99 -5.91
N MET A 135 -5.75 32.41 -5.31
CA MET A 135 -7.12 32.89 -5.46
C MET A 135 -7.55 33.98 -4.47
N GLY A 136 -6.78 34.21 -3.41
CA GLY A 136 -7.11 35.17 -2.34
C GLY A 136 -8.31 34.79 -1.46
N ARG A 137 -8.94 33.63 -1.67
CA ARG A 137 -10.07 33.11 -0.86
C ARG A 137 -10.15 31.59 -0.92
N SER A 138 -10.66 30.97 0.15
CA SER A 138 -10.85 29.53 0.19
C SER A 138 -11.93 29.11 -0.82
N CYS A 139 -11.71 27.97 -1.45
CA CYS A 139 -12.69 27.32 -2.30
C CYS A 139 -13.13 26.05 -1.59
N GLY A 140 -14.42 25.94 -1.24
CA GLY A 140 -14.95 24.73 -0.63
C GLY A 140 -14.82 23.56 -1.59
N LEU A 141 -13.98 22.57 -1.27
CA LEU A 141 -13.91 21.34 -2.03
C LEU A 141 -15.10 20.46 -1.69
N VAL A 142 -15.88 20.11 -2.71
CA VAL A 142 -16.89 19.04 -2.57
C VAL A 142 -16.20 17.68 -2.50
N PRO A 143 -16.80 16.66 -1.84
CA PRO A 143 -16.19 15.34 -1.67
C PRO A 143 -15.67 14.72 -2.98
N LYS A 144 -16.42 14.89 -4.07
CA LYS A 144 -16.03 14.42 -5.42
C LYS A 144 -14.74 15.08 -5.91
N SER A 145 -14.54 16.38 -5.66
CA SER A 145 -13.31 17.08 -6.03
C SER A 145 -12.12 16.64 -5.19
N LYS A 146 -12.33 16.36 -3.90
CA LYS A 146 -11.29 15.82 -3.02
C LYS A 146 -10.81 14.45 -3.53
N GLN A 147 -11.72 13.55 -3.86
CA GLN A 147 -11.37 12.23 -4.40
C GLN A 147 -10.61 12.35 -5.73
N ARG A 148 -11.05 13.23 -6.64
CA ARG A 148 -10.32 13.48 -7.90
C ARG A 148 -8.92 14.00 -7.66
N LEU A 149 -8.74 14.89 -6.69
CA LEU A 149 -7.44 15.42 -6.30
C LEU A 149 -6.55 14.32 -5.69
N GLU A 150 -7.10 13.46 -4.83
CA GLU A 150 -6.41 12.27 -4.32
C GLU A 150 -5.93 11.36 -5.45
N THR A 151 -6.82 11.02 -6.41
CA THR A 151 -6.43 10.22 -7.58
C THR A 151 -5.34 10.90 -8.42
N ALA A 152 -5.48 12.20 -8.71
CA ALA A 152 -4.50 12.93 -9.51
C ALA A 152 -3.12 12.99 -8.83
N VAL A 153 -3.08 13.16 -7.51
CA VAL A 153 -1.84 13.12 -6.73
C VAL A 153 -1.23 11.73 -6.74
N THR A 154 -2.01 10.67 -6.53
CA THR A 154 -1.50 9.28 -6.58
C THR A 154 -0.92 8.95 -7.96
N VAL A 155 -1.60 9.32 -9.04
CA VAL A 155 -1.10 9.12 -10.40
C VAL A 155 0.21 9.89 -10.62
N ALA A 156 0.26 11.15 -10.20
CA ALA A 156 1.48 11.95 -10.31
C ALA A 156 2.64 11.36 -9.52
N MET A 157 2.41 10.90 -8.28
CA MET A 157 3.44 10.24 -7.47
C MET A 157 3.99 8.98 -8.16
N ASN A 158 3.11 8.15 -8.74
CA ASN A 158 3.54 6.97 -9.49
C ASN A 158 4.35 7.34 -10.74
N GLN A 159 3.97 8.41 -11.45
CA GLN A 159 4.73 8.90 -12.60
C GLN A 159 6.10 9.43 -12.20
N LEU A 160 6.22 10.10 -11.05
CA LEU A 160 7.50 10.61 -10.55
C LEU A 160 8.51 9.53 -10.16
N ASN A 161 8.10 8.26 -10.07
CA ASN A 161 9.02 7.14 -9.90
C ASN A 161 9.78 6.79 -11.20
N ILE A 162 9.28 7.27 -12.35
CA ILE A 162 9.81 6.94 -13.68
C ILE A 162 10.31 8.22 -14.36
N GLU A 163 9.52 9.29 -14.29
CA GLU A 163 9.77 10.56 -14.94
C GLU A 163 10.22 11.62 -13.93
N PRO A 164 11.18 12.50 -14.29
CA PRO A 164 11.68 13.53 -13.37
C PRO A 164 10.67 14.65 -13.10
N VAL A 165 9.59 14.72 -13.89
CA VAL A 165 8.58 15.78 -13.82
C VAL A 165 7.22 15.24 -14.25
N THR A 166 6.16 15.72 -13.61
CA THR A 166 4.79 15.50 -14.05
C THR A 166 3.92 16.71 -13.70
N THR A 167 2.69 16.73 -14.18
CA THR A 167 1.73 17.79 -13.95
C THR A 167 0.47 17.25 -13.29
N ILE A 168 0.10 17.84 -12.16
CA ILE A 168 -1.18 17.59 -11.49
C ILE A 168 -2.18 18.60 -12.02
N ALA A 169 -3.13 18.15 -12.85
CA ALA A 169 -4.19 18.96 -13.42
C ALA A 169 -5.57 18.53 -12.89
N LEU A 170 -6.31 19.50 -12.36
CA LEU A 170 -7.67 19.31 -11.84
C LEU A 170 -8.62 20.32 -12.45
N PRO A 171 -9.34 19.92 -13.52
CA PRO A 171 -10.38 20.76 -14.07
C PRO A 171 -11.58 20.82 -13.12
N GLU A 172 -12.19 21.99 -13.00
CA GLU A 172 -13.41 22.18 -12.20
C GLU A 172 -13.26 21.70 -10.74
N ILE A 173 -12.16 22.07 -10.08
CA ILE A 173 -11.87 21.70 -8.69
C ILE A 173 -12.90 22.29 -7.71
N CYS A 174 -13.37 23.52 -7.96
CA CYS A 174 -14.40 24.18 -7.17
C CYS A 174 -15.24 25.14 -8.02
N SER A 175 -16.42 25.50 -7.50
CA SER A 175 -17.24 26.59 -8.03
C SER A 175 -17.10 27.81 -7.14
N ASN A 176 -16.93 28.98 -7.76
CA ASN A 176 -16.79 30.22 -7.01
C ASN A 176 -17.55 31.36 -7.71
N GLY A 177 -18.66 31.80 -7.11
CA GLY A 177 -19.56 32.78 -7.73
C GLY A 177 -20.09 32.33 -9.10
N GLY A 178 -20.40 31.04 -9.26
CA GLY A 178 -20.87 30.45 -10.51
C GLY A 178 -19.80 30.13 -11.55
N ARG A 179 -18.55 30.60 -11.37
CA ARG A 179 -17.42 30.25 -12.24
C ARG A 179 -16.70 29.01 -11.73
N ARG A 180 -16.59 27.99 -12.59
CA ARG A 180 -15.77 26.81 -12.30
C ARG A 180 -14.30 27.18 -12.38
N ARG A 181 -13.53 26.68 -11.43
CA ARG A 181 -12.09 26.92 -11.36
C ARG A 181 -11.34 25.63 -11.62
N SER A 182 -10.24 25.75 -12.34
CA SER A 182 -9.31 24.66 -12.59
C SER A 182 -7.95 25.04 -12.00
N THR A 183 -7.13 24.04 -11.74
CA THR A 183 -5.78 24.25 -11.23
C THR A 183 -4.83 23.24 -11.83
N GLU A 184 -3.62 23.69 -12.09
CA GLU A 184 -2.56 22.91 -12.69
C GLU A 184 -1.27 23.25 -11.94
N LYS A 185 -0.49 22.23 -11.57
CA LYS A 185 0.82 22.43 -10.96
C LYS A 185 1.78 21.39 -11.49
N THR A 186 2.87 21.85 -12.10
CA THR A 186 4.02 21.01 -12.41
C THR A 186 4.76 20.69 -11.11
N VAL A 187 5.07 19.43 -10.93
CA VAL A 187 5.80 18.89 -9.79
C VAL A 187 6.99 18.09 -10.29
N TRP A 188 8.09 18.15 -9.57
CA TRP A 188 9.33 17.48 -9.92
C TRP A 188 9.63 16.37 -8.93
N ALA A 189 10.22 15.29 -9.43
CA ALA A 189 10.87 14.31 -8.58
C ALA A 189 11.98 15.03 -7.79
N CYS A 190 12.17 14.64 -6.54
CA CYS A 190 13.30 15.14 -5.77
C CYS A 190 14.58 14.63 -6.45
N GLN A 191 15.29 15.51 -7.15
CA GLN A 191 16.62 15.17 -7.64
C GLN A 191 17.54 15.09 -6.43
N SER A 192 17.77 13.88 -5.94
CA SER A 192 18.78 13.63 -4.94
C SER A 192 20.13 14.07 -5.51
N LYS A 193 20.82 14.98 -4.82
CA LYS A 193 22.27 15.04 -4.92
C LYS A 193 22.79 13.73 -4.31
N ILE A 194 22.89 12.68 -5.12
CA ILE A 194 23.72 11.51 -4.82
C ILE A 194 25.06 11.78 -5.49
#